data_AF-A0A7Y5U767-F1
#
_entry.id   AF-A0A7Y5U767-F1
#
_cell.length_a   1.000
_cell.length_b   1.000
_cell.length_c   1.000
_cell.angle_alpha   90.00
_cell.angle_beta   90.00
_cell.angle_gamma   90.00
#
_symmetry.space_group_name_H-M   'P 1'
#
loop_
_entity.id
_entity.type
_entity.pdbx_description
1 polymer ?
#
loop_
_entity_poly.entity_id
_entity_poly.type
_entity_poly.pdbx_seq_one_letter_code
_entity_poly.pdbx_strand_id
1 'polypeptide(L)' 'MELLAAAAAGDEQAFVELTAPLCRRLHAHCYRLLGSVHDADDALQETMLRAWRGIARFEPRAELSSWLYRIATNVCLRMI' A
#
# COMPACT_ATOMS: atom_id res chain seq x y z
N MET A 1 8.29 -4.50 14.06
CA MET A 1 9.35 -5.41 13.59
C MET A 1 8.79 -6.81 13.39
N GLU A 2 8.12 -7.37 14.39
CA GLU A 2 7.46 -8.69 14.31
C GLU A 2 6.41 -8.78 13.20
N LEU A 3 5.43 -7.85 13.15
CA LEU A 3 4.41 -7.83 12.08
C LEU A 3 5.00 -7.70 10.68
N LEU A 4 6.08 -6.92 10.51
CA LEU A 4 6.75 -6.77 9.22
C LEU A 4 7.44 -8.07 8.81
N ALA A 5 8.13 -8.74 9.74
CA ALA A 5 8.79 -10.01 9.47
C ALA A 5 7.76 -11.12 9.15
N ALA A 6 6.66 -11.19 9.90
CA ALA A 6 5.57 -12.13 9.64
C ALA A 6 4.92 -11.87 8.27
N ALA A 7 4.59 -10.61 7.96
CA ALA A 7 4.09 -10.23 6.65
C ALA A 7 5.06 -10.58 5.52
N ALA A 8 6.36 -10.34 5.70
CA ALA A 8 7.41 -10.72 4.75
C ALA A 8 7.55 -12.23 4.57
N ALA A 9 7.18 -13.02 5.59
CA ALA A 9 7.15 -14.48 5.53
C ALA A 9 5.83 -15.05 4.94
N GLY A 10 4.87 -14.19 4.56
CA GLY A 10 3.61 -14.60 3.95
C GLY A 10 2.43 -14.69 4.92
N ASP A 11 2.53 -14.12 6.12
CA ASP A 11 1.38 -13.94 7.01
C ASP A 11 0.49 -12.78 6.54
N GLU A 12 -0.66 -13.12 5.96
CA GLU A 12 -1.64 -12.16 5.46
C GLU A 12 -2.25 -11.31 6.57
N GLN A 13 -2.52 -11.90 7.74
CA GLN A 13 -3.12 -11.18 8.86
C GLN A 13 -2.14 -10.14 9.39
N ALA A 14 -0.86 -10.49 9.50
CA ALA A 14 0.18 -9.55 9.89
C ALA A 14 0.31 -8.40 8.89
N PHE A 15 0.16 -8.66 7.58
CA PHE A 15 0.17 -7.61 6.56
C PHE A 15 -1.05 -6.67 6.67
N VAL A 16 -2.24 -7.22 6.88
CA VAL A 16 -3.46 -6.44 7.10
C VAL A 16 -3.30 -5.54 8.33
N GLU A 17 -2.84 -6.08 9.45
CA GLU A 17 -2.62 -5.31 10.69
C GLU A 17 -1.56 -4.21 10.51
N LEU A 18 -0.45 -4.55 9.84
CA LEU A 18 0.63 -3.62 9.55
C LEU A 18 0.18 -2.43 8.69
N THR A 19 -0.76 -2.64 7.77
CA THR A 19 -1.15 -1.66 6.75
C THR A 19 -2.47 -0.93 7.03
N ALA A 20 -3.34 -1.51 7.85
CA ALA A 20 -4.64 -0.95 8.21
C ALA A 20 -4.60 0.54 8.67
N PRO A 21 -3.62 0.99 9.49
CA PRO A 21 -3.53 2.40 9.88
C PRO A 21 -3.29 3.37 8.71
N LEU A 22 -2.76 2.87 7.59
CA LEU A 22 -2.41 3.66 6.42
C LEU A 22 -3.48 3.63 5.34
N CYS A 23 -4.32 2.60 5.29
CA CYS A 23 -5.33 2.40 4.24
C CYS A 23 -6.21 3.64 4.01
N ARG A 24 -6.77 4.23 5.08
CA ARG A 24 -7.61 5.44 4.95
C ARG A 24 -6.87 6.63 4.34
N ARG A 25 -5.59 6.82 4.69
CA ARG A 25 -4.79 7.94 4.19
C ARG A 25 -4.34 7.71 2.75
N LEU A 26 -4.02 6.46 2.39
CA LEU A 26 -3.70 6.05 1.02
C LEU A 26 -4.91 6.19 0.11
N HIS A 27 -6.11 5.78 0.57
CA HIS A 27 -7.35 5.98 -0.17
C HIS A 27 -7.61 7.45 -0.49
N ALA A 28 -7.53 8.31 0.54
CA ALA A 28 -7.68 9.75 0.36
C ALA A 28 -6.62 10.35 -0.58
N HIS A 29 -5.43 9.75 -0.65
CA HIS A 29 -4.38 10.14 -1.59
C HIS A 29 -4.73 9.75 -3.03
N CYS A 30 -5.18 8.53 -3.25
CA CYS A 30 -5.66 8.08 -4.56
C CYS A 30 -6.83 8.96 -5.03
N TYR A 31 -7.79 9.26 -4.15
CA TYR A 31 -8.92 10.12 -4.45
C TYR A 31 -8.51 11.54 -4.87
N ARG A 32 -7.51 12.14 -4.19
CA ARG A 32 -6.99 13.46 -4.58
C ARG A 32 -6.34 13.48 -5.96
N LEU A 33 -5.77 12.37 -6.40
CA LEU A 33 -5.10 12.27 -7.70
C LEU A 33 -6.08 11.93 -8.83
N LEU A 34 -7.06 11.07 -8.57
CA LEU A 34 -7.94 10.50 -9.59
C LEU A 34 -9.30 11.21 -9.68
N GLY A 35 -9.71 11.93 -8.63
CA GLY A 35 -10.99 12.67 -8.60
C GLY A 35 -12.24 11.79 -8.56
N SER A 36 -12.09 10.47 -8.50
CA SER A 36 -13.15 9.47 -8.56
C SER A 36 -13.01 8.50 -7.39
N VAL A 37 -14.11 8.25 -6.68
CA VAL A 37 -14.12 7.31 -5.54
C VAL A 37 -13.88 5.89 -6.03
N HIS A 38 -14.47 5.52 -7.17
CA HIS A 38 -14.31 4.18 -7.74
C HIS A 38 -12.86 3.92 -8.15
N ASP A 39 -12.24 4.86 -8.87
CA ASP A 39 -10.84 4.73 -9.27
C ASP A 39 -9.90 4.78 -8.06
N ALA A 40 -10.28 5.49 -6.99
CA ALA A 40 -9.53 5.50 -5.74
C ALA A 40 -9.60 4.17 -4.99
N ASP A 41 -10.76 3.51 -4.96
CA ASP A 41 -10.93 2.16 -4.39
C ASP A 41 -10.08 1.15 -5.15
N ASP A 42 -10.13 1.17 -6.49
CA ASP A 42 -9.37 0.28 -7.35
C ASP A 42 -7.86 0.53 -7.23
N ALA A 43 -7.44 1.80 -7.21
CA ALA A 43 -6.04 2.16 -7.01
C ALA A 43 -5.52 1.75 -5.63
N LEU A 44 -6.33 1.87 -4.57
CA LEU A 44 -5.96 1.38 -3.25
C LEU A 44 -5.79 -0.14 -3.26
N GLN A 45 -6.72 -0.88 -3.84
CA GLN A 45 -6.64 -2.35 -3.92
C GLN A 45 -5.38 -2.79 -4.68
N GLU A 46 -5.10 -2.22 -5.86
CA GLU A 46 -3.90 -2.54 -6.62
C GLU A 46 -2.62 -2.14 -5.86
N THR A 47 -2.65 -1.04 -5.10
CA THR A 47 -1.55 -0.66 -4.20
C THR A 47 -1.27 -1.73 -3.17
N MET A 48 -2.32 -2.23 -2.51
CA MET A 48 -2.19 -3.29 -1.49
C MET A 48 -1.69 -4.59 -2.11
N LEU A 49 -2.16 -4.98 -3.30
CA LEU A 49 -1.69 -6.17 -4.02
C LEU A 49 -0.21 -6.07 -4.39
N ARG A 50 0.25 -4.90 -4.88
CA ARG A 50 1.67 -4.67 -5.19
C ARG A 50 2.53 -4.64 -3.93
N ALA A 51 2.02 -4.04 -2.85
CA ALA A 51 2.69 -4.04 -1.57
C ALA A 51 2.85 -5.47 -1.04
N TRP A 52 1.79 -6.29 -1.06
CA TRP A 52 1.85 -7.69 -0.66
C TRP A 52 2.91 -8.49 -1.46
N ARG A 53 2.93 -8.34 -2.78
CA ARG A 53 3.94 -9.00 -3.64
C ARG A 53 5.37 -8.49 -3.39
N GLY A 54 5.53 -7.27 -2.87
CA GLY A 54 6.80 -6.60 -2.65
C GLY A 54 7.34 -6.69 -1.22
N ILE A 55 6.49 -7.00 -0.23
CA ILE A 55 6.83 -6.88 1.20
C ILE A 55 7.99 -7.80 1.62
N ALA A 56 8.11 -8.98 1.02
CA ALA A 56 9.23 -9.90 1.26
C ALA A 56 10.60 -9.34 0.83
N ARG A 57 10.62 -8.35 -0.08
CA ARG A 57 11.83 -7.67 -0.57
C ARG A 57 11.96 -6.25 -0.02
N PHE A 58 11.04 -5.83 0.85
CA PHE A 58 11.06 -4.51 1.41
C PHE A 58 12.21 -4.39 2.41
N GLU A 59 13.19 -3.54 2.09
CA GLU A 59 14.26 -3.20 3.00
C GLU A 59 13.85 -1.99 3.85
N PRO A 60 13.97 -2.03 5.18
CA PRO A 60 13.61 -0.92 6.09
C PRO A 60 14.62 0.24 6.04
N ARG A 61 15.20 0.52 4.87
CA ARG A 61 15.99 1.73 4.59
C ARG A 61 15.12 2.97 4.42
N ALA A 62 13.82 2.77 4.19
CA ALA A 62 12.80 3.81 4.15
C ALA A 62 11.61 3.41 5.03
N GLU A 63 10.82 4.38 5.49
CA GLU A 63 9.58 4.08 6.21
C GLU A 63 8.57 3.33 5.33
N LEU A 64 7.86 2.37 5.91
CA LEU A 64 6.80 1.62 5.23
C LEU A 64 5.73 2.54 4.63
N SER A 65 5.38 3.60 5.36
CA SER A 65 4.47 4.66 4.91
C SER A 65 4.92 5.23 3.58
N SER A 66 6.16 5.72 3.51
CA SER A 66 6.77 6.33 2.34
C SER A 66 6.82 5.36 1.15
N TRP A 67 7.11 4.09 1.42
CA TRP A 67 7.10 3.05 0.38
C TRP A 67 5.69 2.81 -0.17
N LEU A 68 4.67 2.72 0.68
CA LEU A 68 3.28 2.55 0.24
C LEU A 68 2.75 3.77 -0.55
N TYR A 69 3.07 4.99 -0.13
CA TYR A 69 2.72 6.20 -0.91
C TYR A 69 3.37 6.22 -2.28
N ARG A 70 4.60 5.71 -2.41
CA ARG A 70 5.27 5.58 -3.71
C ARG A 70 4.53 4.60 -4.62
N ILE A 71 4.13 3.44 -4.08
CA ILE A 71 3.32 2.46 -4.83
C ILE A 71 2.00 3.10 -5.25
N ALA A 72 1.26 3.71 -4.32
CA ALA A 72 -0.03 4.35 -4.59
C ALA A 72 0.05 5.42 -5.66
N THR A 73 1.06 6.29 -5.57
CA THR A 73 1.29 7.34 -6.58
C THR A 73 1.57 6.73 -7.94
N ASN A 74 2.43 5.71 -8.03
CA ASN A 74 2.71 5.01 -9.28
C ASN A 74 1.51 4.24 -9.85
N VAL A 75 0.59 3.78 -9.01
CA VAL A 75 -0.67 3.17 -9.45
C VAL A 75 -1.57 4.24 -10.05
N CYS A 76 -1.81 5.34 -9.32
CA CYS A 76 -2.67 6.43 -9.78
C CYS A 76 -2.16 7.04 -11.10
N LEU A 77 -0.86 7.29 -11.21
CA LEU A 77 -0.26 7.86 -12.42
C LEU A 77 -0.39 6.98 -13.67
N ARG A 78 -0.66 5.67 -13.53
CA ARG A 78 -0.91 4.76 -14.67
C ARG A 78 -2.37 4.75 -15.12
N MET A 79 -3.27 5.31 -14.32
CA MET A 79 -4.71 5.37 -14.58
C MET A 79 -5.13 6.72 -15.19
N ILE A 80 -4.22 7.68 -15.24
CA ILE A 80 -4.34 8.98 -15.93
C ILE A 80 -3.86 8.80 -17.37
#